data_AF-A0A7V3RZA7-F1
#
_entry.id   AF-A0A7V3RZA7-F1
#
_cell.length_a   1.000
_cell.length_b   1.000
_cell.length_c   1.000
_cell.angle_alpha   90.00
_cell.angle_beta   90.00
_cell.angle_gamma   90.00
#
_symmetry.space_group_name_H-M   'P 1'
#
loop_
_entity.id
_entity.type
_entity.pdbx_description
1 polymer ?
#
loop_
_entity_poly.entity_id
_entity_poly.type
_entity_poly.pdbx_seq_one_letter_code
_entity_poly.pdbx_strand_id
1 'polypeptide(L)'
;MNFGYFPGCSLLGSAREFDESLRAVARALDIHLQEIPDWNCCGATSAHNLSRTLALALPARILALAEKAGMNEVLVPCSACY
;
A
#
# COMPACT_ATOMS: atom_id res chain seq x y z
N MET A 1 1.54 -18.18 -1.72
CA MET A 1 0.47 -17.44 -0.99
C MET A 1 0.20 -16.12 -1.71
N ASN A 2 -1.04 -15.61 -1.73
CA ASN A 2 -1.40 -14.42 -2.52
C ASN A 2 -1.80 -13.26 -1.60
N PHE A 3 -1.17 -12.10 -1.78
CA PHE A 3 -1.54 -10.87 -1.08
C PHE A 3 -1.84 -9.75 -2.08
N GLY A 4 -2.82 -8.91 -1.74
CA GLY A 4 -2.88 -7.56 -2.26
C GLY A 4 -1.63 -6.79 -1.82
N TYR A 5 -1.12 -5.91 -2.66
CA TYR A 5 0.11 -5.17 -2.40
C TYR A 5 -0.13 -3.67 -2.52
N PHE A 6 0.16 -2.95 -1.44
CA PHE A 6 0.14 -1.50 -1.41
C PHE A 6 1.55 -0.95 -1.15
N PRO A 7 2.31 -0.59 -2.20
CA PRO A 7 3.67 -0.06 -2.02
C PRO A 7 3.67 1.32 -1.35
N GLY A 8 2.61 2.11 -1.55
CA GLY A 8 2.59 3.52 -1.18
C GLY A 8 3.55 4.37 -2.02
N CYS A 9 3.63 5.66 -1.72
CA CYS A 9 4.41 6.60 -2.55
C CYS A 9 5.93 6.49 -2.34
N SER A 10 6.40 6.25 -1.12
CA SER A 10 7.84 6.24 -0.80
C SER A 10 8.57 5.10 -1.49
N LEU A 11 7.98 3.90 -1.54
CA LEU A 11 8.59 2.73 -2.17
C LEU A 11 8.66 2.83 -3.70
N LEU A 12 7.85 3.69 -4.32
CA LEU A 12 8.00 4.00 -5.75
C LEU A 12 9.02 5.12 -6.03
N GLY A 13 9.54 5.78 -4.98
CA GLY A 13 10.40 6.94 -5.09
C GLY A 13 11.63 6.83 -4.21
N SER A 14 11.57 7.49 -3.04
CA SER A 14 12.73 7.67 -2.15
C SER A 14 13.24 6.40 -1.47
N ALA A 15 12.47 5.32 -1.47
CA ALA A 15 12.80 4.04 -0.83
C ALA A 15 12.61 2.87 -1.81
N ARG A 16 12.99 3.05 -3.08
CA ARG A 16 12.81 2.06 -4.14
C ARG A 16 13.53 0.75 -3.85
N GLU A 17 14.71 0.81 -3.25
CA GLU A 17 15.49 -0.34 -2.80
C GLU A 17 14.72 -1.21 -1.79
N PHE A 18 13.79 -0.61 -1.03
CA PHE A 18 12.95 -1.36 -0.12
C PHE A 18 11.86 -2.17 -0.86
N ASP A 19 11.25 -1.61 -1.91
CA ASP A 19 10.33 -2.36 -2.79
C ASP A 19 11.05 -3.52 -3.50
N GLU A 20 12.23 -3.25 -4.05
CA GLU A 20 13.03 -4.24 -4.78
C GLU A 20 13.43 -5.41 -3.88
N SER A 21 13.92 -5.12 -2.67
CA SER A 21 14.30 -6.14 -1.68
C SER A 21 13.09 -6.92 -1.16
N LEU A 22 11.97 -6.24 -0.87
CA LEU A 22 10.73 -6.88 -0.45
C LEU A 22 10.21 -7.85 -1.51
N ARG A 23 10.17 -7.44 -2.78
CA ARG A 23 9.74 -8.31 -3.89
C ARG A 23 10.69 -9.49 -4.08
N ALA A 24 12.00 -9.31 -3.85
CA ALA A 24 12.96 -10.42 -3.88
C ALA A 24 12.70 -11.45 -2.78
N VAL A 25 12.45 -10.98 -1.54
CA VAL A 25 12.08 -11.84 -0.41
C VAL A 25 10.74 -12.54 -0.66
N ALA A 26 9.73 -11.83 -1.15
CA ALA A 26 8.42 -12.41 -1.48
C ALA A 26 8.55 -13.55 -2.50
N ARG A 27 9.34 -13.37 -3.56
CA ARG A 27 9.63 -14.43 -4.53
C ARG A 27 10.33 -15.64 -3.90
N ALA A 28 11.31 -15.40 -3.03
CA ALA A 28 12.02 -16.49 -2.36
C ALA A 28 11.13 -17.30 -1.41
N LEU A 29 10.05 -16.70 -0.91
CA LEU A 29 9.05 -17.32 -0.02
C LEU A 29 7.80 -17.83 -0.77
N ASP A 30 7.81 -17.83 -2.10
CA ASP A 30 6.65 -18.20 -2.94
C ASP A 30 5.37 -17.38 -2.59
N ILE A 31 5.58 -16.10 -2.32
CA ILE A 31 4.53 -15.10 -2.09
C ILE A 31 4.30 -14.29 -3.37
N HIS A 32 3.07 -14.31 -3.87
CA HIS A 32 2.64 -13.51 -5.00
C HIS A 32 2.02 -12.20 -4.51
N LEU A 33 2.56 -11.09 -4.99
CA LEU A 33 2.12 -9.73 -4.67
C LEU A 33 1.36 -9.14 -5.86
N GLN A 34 0.06 -8.91 -5.70
CA GLN A 34 -0.77 -8.23 -6.70
C GLN A 34 -1.05 -6.80 -6.25
N GLU A 35 -0.55 -5.83 -7.00
CA GLU A 35 -0.73 -4.42 -6.66
C GLU A 35 -2.20 -4.00 -6.72
N ILE A 36 -2.65 -3.20 -5.74
CA ILE A 36 -4.01 -2.65 -5.72
C ILE A 36 -4.18 -1.74 -6.94
N PRO A 37 -5.19 -1.92 -7.80
CA PRO A 37 -5.35 -1.06 -8.96
C PRO A 37 -5.75 0.36 -8.55
N ASP A 38 -5.16 1.36 -9.20
CA ASP A 38 -5.55 2.78 -9.07
C ASP A 38 -5.47 3.34 -7.62
N TRP A 39 -4.54 2.84 -6.81
CA TRP A 39 -4.32 3.33 -5.46
C TRP A 39 -3.85 4.79 -5.43
N ASN A 40 -4.10 5.47 -4.31
CA ASN A 40 -3.60 6.83 -4.03
C ASN A 40 -2.66 6.84 -2.81
N CYS A 41 -1.91 7.93 -2.60
CA CYS A 41 -1.13 8.10 -1.37
C CYS A 41 -2.04 8.02 -0.13
N CYS A 42 -1.59 7.34 0.93
CA CYS A 42 -2.34 7.17 2.18
C CYS A 42 -2.59 8.50 2.93
N GLY A 43 -1.79 9.53 2.67
CA GLY A 43 -1.92 10.84 3.29
C GLY A 43 -1.43 10.95 4.73
N ALA A 44 -0.77 9.92 5.27
CA ALA A 44 -0.35 9.83 6.68
C ALA A 44 0.36 11.09 7.21
N THR A 45 1.27 11.67 6.44
CA THR A 45 2.08 12.83 6.89
C THR A 45 1.34 14.17 6.84
N SER A 46 0.52 14.43 5.82
CA SER A 46 0.01 15.78 5.54
C SER A 46 -1.50 15.92 5.62
N ALA A 47 -2.27 14.86 5.37
CA ALA A 47 -3.72 14.96 5.23
C ALA A 47 -4.40 15.41 6.54
N HIS A 48 -3.90 14.96 7.69
CA HIS A 48 -4.45 15.30 9.01
C HIS A 48 -4.31 16.79 9.36
N ASN A 49 -3.28 17.47 8.81
CA ASN A 49 -3.11 18.93 8.99
C ASN A 49 -4.06 19.74 8.11
N LEU A 50 -4.52 19.16 7.00
CA LEU A 50 -5.40 19.85 6.04
C LEU A 50 -6.87 19.62 6.34
N SER A 51 -7.26 18.37 6.61
CA SER A 51 -8.67 18.00 6.83
C SER A 51 -8.79 16.63 7.46
N ARG A 52 -9.58 16.54 8.53
CA ARG A 52 -9.98 15.27 9.14
C ARG A 52 -10.65 14.33 8.14
N THR A 53 -11.47 14.88 7.23
CA THR A 53 -12.15 14.08 6.20
C THR A 53 -11.14 13.48 5.22
N LEU A 54 -10.14 14.25 4.78
CA LEU A 54 -9.10 13.73 3.88
C LEU A 54 -8.25 12.65 4.54
N ALA A 55 -7.88 12.85 5.81
CA ALA A 55 -7.10 11.88 6.58
C ALA A 55 -7.76 10.50 6.68
N LEU A 56 -9.10 10.44 6.65
CA LEU A 56 -9.86 9.20 6.66
C LEU A 56 -10.19 8.69 5.25
N ALA A 57 -10.54 9.58 4.32
CA ALA A 57 -11.00 9.21 3.00
C ALA A 57 -9.88 8.60 2.12
N LEU A 58 -8.65 9.10 2.24
CA LEU A 58 -7.51 8.60 1.46
C LEU A 58 -7.17 7.14 1.75
N PRO A 59 -6.99 6.69 3.02
CA PRO A 59 -6.81 5.28 3.34
C PRO A 59 -8.06 4.45 3.10
N ALA A 60 -9.26 4.98 3.38
CA ALA A 60 -10.51 4.26 3.12
C ALA A 60 -10.71 3.93 1.63
N ARG A 61 -10.33 4.83 0.72
CA ARG A 61 -10.36 4.57 -0.74
C ARG A 61 -9.46 3.39 -1.12
N ILE A 62 -8.27 3.28 -0.53
CA ILE A 62 -7.33 2.19 -0.82
C ILE A 62 -7.93 0.84 -0.38
N LEU A 63 -8.52 0.80 0.81
CA LEU A 63 -9.19 -0.41 1.32
C LEU A 63 -10.40 -0.80 0.45
N ALA A 64 -11.21 0.18 0.03
CA ALA A 64 -12.34 -0.07 -0.87
C ALA A 64 -11.89 -0.59 -2.25
N LEU A 65 -10.75 -0.14 -2.76
CA LEU A 65 -10.16 -0.65 -4.00
C LEU A 65 -9.65 -2.09 -3.84
N ALA A 66 -9.00 -2.39 -2.71
CA ALA A 66 -8.57 -3.75 -2.39
C ALA A 66 -9.75 -4.72 -2.29
N GLU A 67 -10.80 -4.33 -1.56
CA GLU A 67 -12.05 -5.10 -1.45
C GLU A 67 -12.67 -5.34 -2.83
N LYS A 68 -12.80 -4.29 -3.65
CA LYS A 68 -13.33 -4.39 -5.02
C LYS A 68 -12.50 -5.30 -5.92
N ALA A 69 -11.19 -5.37 -5.68
CA ALA A 69 -10.27 -6.26 -6.40
C ALA A 69 -10.26 -7.71 -5.85
N GLY A 70 -11.08 -8.02 -4.84
CA GLY A 70 -11.16 -9.36 -4.23
C GLY A 70 -9.96 -9.69 -3.32
N MET A 71 -9.26 -8.67 -2.81
CA MET A 71 -8.10 -8.85 -1.94
C MET A 71 -8.55 -8.87 -0.47
N ASN A 72 -8.46 -10.03 0.17
CA ASN A 72 -8.82 -10.20 1.59
C ASN A 72 -7.71 -9.79 2.55
N GLU A 73 -6.46 -9.84 2.08
CA GLU A 73 -5.27 -9.49 2.85
C GLU A 73 -4.39 -8.57 2.00
N VAL A 74 -3.88 -7.51 2.61
CA VAL A 74 -3.03 -6.52 1.95
C VAL A 74 -1.71 -6.42 2.71
N LEU A 75 -0.61 -6.60 1.99
CA LEU A 75 0.73 -6.34 2.49
C LEU A 75 1.06 -4.85 2.31
N VAL A 76 1.36 -4.19 3.42
CA VAL A 76 1.71 -2.76 3.50
C VAL A 76 3.08 -2.62 4.20
N PRO A 77 4.17 -2.37 3.47
CA PRO A 77 5.52 -2.38 4.05
C PRO A 77 5.91 -1.07 4.74
N CYS A 78 5.28 0.04 4.38
CA CYS A 78 5.52 1.34 5.01
C CYS A 78 4.73 1.46 6.31
N SER A 79 5.41 1.68 7.44
CA SER A 79 4.78 1.80 8.77
C SER A 79 3.84 2.99 8.92
N ALA A 80 4.02 4.05 8.14
CA ALA A 80 3.09 5.19 8.13
C ALA A 80 1.83 4.88 7.31
N CYS A 81 1.89 3.92 6.38
CA CYS A 81 0.77 3.52 5.55
C CYS A 81 -0.10 2.42 6.19
N TYR A 82 0.48 1.60 7.06
CA TYR A 82 -0.19 0.51 7.78
C TYR A 82 -1.07 1.07 8.90
#